data_AF-A0A536H580-F1
#
_entry.id   AF-A0A536H580-F1
#
_cell.length_a   1.000
_cell.length_b   1.000
_cell.length_c   1.000
_cell.angle_alpha   90.00
_cell.angle_beta   90.00
_cell.angle_gamma   90.00
#
_symmetry.space_group_name_H-M   'P 1'
#
loop_
_entity.id
_entity.type
_entity.pdbx_description
1 polymer ?
#
loop_
_entity_poly.entity_id
_entity_poly.type
_entity_poly.pdbx_seq_one_letter_code
_entity_poly.pdbx_strand_id
1 'polypeptide(L)'
;MDAITLLKNDHRKVEKIFSDIEKGNGNRKQLFTELATELTVHAEIEEQLFYPAAKDAEPTRDLVLESYEEHKQVKMVLSDLEQADMNTDTWLAGLKVLMEDVQHHVGEEEK
;
A
#
# COMPACT_ATOMS: atom_id res chain seq x y z
N MET A 1 1.08 -10.76 19.34
CA MET A 1 1.45 -10.31 17.98
C MET A 1 2.40 -9.16 18.16
N ASP A 2 3.60 -9.24 17.61
CA ASP A 2 4.54 -8.11 17.58
C ASP A 2 4.26 -7.17 16.40
N ALA A 3 4.89 -6.00 16.39
CA ALA A 3 4.66 -4.97 15.38
C ALA A 3 5.01 -5.44 13.95
N ILE A 4 6.09 -6.20 13.80
CA ILE A 4 6.51 -6.74 12.49
C ILE A 4 5.46 -7.72 11.96
N THR A 5 4.96 -8.60 12.82
CA THR A 5 3.89 -9.54 12.45
C THR A 5 2.61 -8.81 12.05
N LEU A 6 2.30 -7.68 12.68
CA LEU A 6 1.16 -6.83 12.30
C LEU A 6 1.35 -6.27 10.88
N LEU A 7 2.49 -5.63 10.60
CA LEU A 7 2.76 -5.04 9.27
C LEU A 7 2.74 -6.10 8.15
N LYS A 8 3.36 -7.26 8.37
CA LYS A 8 3.31 -8.38 7.41
C LYS A 8 1.89 -8.89 7.16
N ASN A 9 1.01 -8.86 8.17
CA ASN A 9 -0.38 -9.25 7.97
C ASN A 9 -1.15 -8.20 7.16
N ASP A 10 -0.85 -6.92 7.35
CA ASP A 10 -1.43 -5.83 6.55
C ASP A 10 -1.02 -6.00 5.07
N HIS A 11 0.26 -6.28 4.79
CA HIS A 11 0.75 -6.57 3.44
C HIS A 11 -0.04 -7.71 2.77
N ARG A 12 -0.20 -8.84 3.46
CA ARG A 12 -0.94 -9.99 2.92
C ARG A 12 -2.42 -9.69 2.71
N LYS A 13 -3.00 -8.84 3.55
CA LYS A 13 -4.38 -8.40 3.38
C LYS A 13 -4.54 -7.52 2.15
N VAL A 14 -3.67 -6.52 1.99
CA VAL A 14 -3.64 -5.63 0.81
C VAL A 14 -3.43 -6.44 -0.48
N GLU A 15 -2.45 -7.36 -0.50
CA GLU A 15 -2.20 -8.28 -1.63
C GLU A 15 -3.45 -9.09 -2.00
N LYS A 16 -4.16 -9.60 -0.99
CA LYS A 16 -5.41 -10.34 -1.20
C LYS A 16 -6.49 -9.45 -1.82
N ILE A 17 -6.66 -8.22 -1.32
CA ILE A 17 -7.69 -7.29 -1.82
C ILE A 17 -7.42 -6.94 -3.29
N PHE A 18 -6.17 -6.65 -3.67
CA PHE A 18 -5.80 -6.45 -5.07
C PHE A 18 -6.20 -7.66 -5.93
N SER A 19 -5.83 -8.87 -5.48
CA SER A 19 -6.16 -10.10 -6.21
C SER A 19 -7.66 -10.32 -6.36
N ASP A 20 -8.45 -10.00 -5.33
CA ASP A 20 -9.91 -10.11 -5.39
C ASP A 20 -10.52 -9.11 -6.38
N ILE A 21 -10.01 -7.87 -6.44
CA ILE A 21 -10.46 -6.87 -7.41
C ILE A 21 -10.15 -7.33 -8.84
N GLU A 22 -8.92 -7.79 -9.12
CA GLU A 22 -8.49 -8.26 -10.45
C GLU A 22 -9.31 -9.47 -10.93
N LYS A 23 -9.58 -10.42 -10.02
CA LYS A 23 -10.37 -11.63 -10.33
C LYS A 23 -11.88 -11.37 -10.42
N GLY A 24 -12.33 -10.16 -10.05
CA GLY A 24 -13.76 -9.84 -9.94
C GLY A 24 -14.46 -10.59 -8.80
N ASN A 25 -13.71 -10.98 -7.76
CA ASN A 25 -14.21 -11.69 -6.60
C ASN A 25 -14.83 -10.72 -5.60
N GLY A 26 -16.08 -10.31 -5.84
CA GLY A 26 -16.84 -9.47 -4.92
C GLY A 26 -17.17 -8.09 -5.48
N ASN A 27 -17.57 -7.18 -4.60
CA ASN A 27 -17.95 -5.83 -5.00
C ASN A 27 -16.71 -4.95 -5.10
N ARG A 28 -16.31 -4.59 -6.34
CA ARG A 28 -15.14 -3.73 -6.62
C ARG A 28 -15.11 -2.46 -5.79
N LYS A 29 -16.24 -1.76 -5.64
CA LYS A 29 -16.32 -0.51 -4.87
C LYS A 29 -16.01 -0.77 -3.39
N GLN A 30 -16.63 -1.79 -2.80
CA GLN A 30 -16.38 -2.15 -1.40
C GLN A 30 -14.91 -2.55 -1.19
N LEU A 31 -14.37 -3.41 -2.06
CA LEU A 31 -12.98 -3.85 -1.99
C LEU A 31 -12.00 -2.69 -2.14
N PHE A 32 -12.27 -1.75 -3.06
CA PHE A 32 -11.44 -0.56 -3.22
C PHE A 32 -11.51 0.38 -2.00
N THR A 33 -12.69 0.55 -1.39
CA THR A 33 -12.82 1.30 -0.13
C THR A 33 -12.05 0.62 1.02
N GLU A 34 -12.10 -0.70 1.09
CA GLU A 34 -11.30 -1.47 2.05
C GLU A 34 -9.80 -1.28 1.79
N LEU A 35 -9.36 -1.46 0.54
CA LEU A 35 -7.96 -1.24 0.11
C LEU A 35 -7.45 0.15 0.51
N ALA A 36 -8.22 1.20 0.21
CA ALA A 36 -7.86 2.57 0.55
C ALA A 36 -7.68 2.76 2.07
N THR A 37 -8.55 2.13 2.86
CA THR A 37 -8.47 2.18 4.33
C THR A 37 -7.23 1.46 4.83
N GLU A 38 -6.96 0.25 4.35
CA GLU A 38 -5.80 -0.53 4.78
C GLU A 38 -4.49 0.16 4.42
N LEU A 39 -4.34 0.64 3.17
CA LEU A 39 -3.14 1.38 2.74
C LEU A 39 -2.92 2.65 3.57
N THR A 40 -4.00 3.38 3.89
CA THR A 40 -3.90 4.61 4.70
C THR A 40 -3.44 4.30 6.12
N VAL A 41 -4.07 3.32 6.77
CA VAL A 41 -3.76 2.94 8.16
C VAL A 41 -2.35 2.37 8.25
N HIS A 42 -1.97 1.51 7.32
CA HIS A 42 -0.65 0.89 7.26
C HIS A 42 0.46 1.94 7.13
N ALA A 43 0.33 2.84 6.14
CA ALA A 43 1.29 3.92 5.95
C ALA A 43 1.39 4.85 7.17
N GLU A 44 0.27 5.11 7.87
CA GLU A 44 0.27 5.93 9.09
C GLU A 44 1.01 5.24 10.25
N ILE A 45 0.82 3.94 10.42
CA ILE A 45 1.55 3.15 11.44
C ILE A 45 3.05 3.22 11.17
N GLU A 46 3.47 3.04 9.93
CA GLU A 46 4.89 3.07 9.59
C GLU A 46 5.50 4.45 9.76
N GLU A 47 4.88 5.47 9.19
CA GLU A 47 5.39 6.84 9.24
C GLU A 47 5.45 7.40 10.67
N GLN A 48 4.48 7.05 11.52
CA GLN A 48 4.41 7.59 12.88
C GLN A 48 5.14 6.75 13.92
N LEU A 49 5.23 5.43 13.73
CA LEU A 49 5.74 4.52 14.77
C LEU A 49 6.98 3.75 14.32
N PHE A 50 6.99 3.21 13.10
CA PHE A 50 8.08 2.33 12.64
C PHE A 50 9.29 3.10 12.13
N TYR A 51 9.09 3.96 11.12
CA TYR A 51 10.14 4.75 10.50
C TYR A 51 10.91 5.63 11.49
N PRO A 52 10.30 6.29 12.50
CA PRO A 52 11.06 7.04 13.50
C PRO A 52 12.03 6.19 14.30
N ALA A 53 11.72 4.91 14.54
CA ALA A 53 12.59 3.99 15.25
C ALA A 53 13.65 3.35 14.33
N ALA A 54 13.36 3.20 13.03
CA ALA A 54 14.25 2.57 12.06
C ALA A 54 15.21 3.54 11.34
N LYS A 55 14.84 4.82 11.18
CA LYS A 55 15.60 5.79 10.37
C LYS A 55 16.97 6.16 10.92
N ASP A 56 17.18 6.03 12.23
CA ASP A 56 18.43 6.43 12.90
C ASP A 56 19.45 5.27 12.95
N ALA A 57 19.07 4.08 12.47
CA ALA A 57 19.94 2.93 12.35
C ALA A 57 20.46 2.80 10.91
N GLU A 58 21.75 2.52 10.76
CA GLU A 58 22.30 1.99 9.51
C GLU A 58 22.17 0.47 9.53
N PRO A 59 21.81 -0.20 8.41
CA PRO A 59 21.69 0.33 7.04
C PRO A 59 20.27 0.80 6.64
N THR A 60 19.34 0.92 7.59
CA THR A 60 17.91 1.13 7.31
C THR A 60 17.54 2.57 6.94
N ARG A 61 18.44 3.54 7.17
CA ARG A 61 18.19 4.96 6.91
C ARG A 61 17.76 5.23 5.46
N ASP A 62 18.52 4.75 4.48
CA ASP A 62 18.23 5.04 3.07
C ASP A 62 16.93 4.36 2.61
N LEU A 63 16.70 3.11 3.05
CA LEU A 63 15.46 2.39 2.82
C LEU A 63 14.25 3.17 3.36
N VAL A 64 14.31 3.64 4.61
CA VAL A 64 13.21 4.42 5.20
C VAL A 64 12.94 5.72 4.42
N LEU A 65 13.99 6.41 3.95
CA LEU A 65 13.82 7.62 3.14
C LEU A 65 13.16 7.33 1.79
N GLU A 66 13.51 6.22 1.16
CA GLU A 66 12.87 5.73 -0.06
C GLU A 66 11.39 5.41 0.19
N SER A 67 11.08 4.66 1.25
CA SER A 67 9.71 4.28 1.62
C SER A 67 8.79 5.49 1.88
N TYR A 68 9.30 6.60 2.41
CA TYR A 68 8.51 7.85 2.51
C TYR A 68 8.07 8.40 1.14
N GLU A 69 8.93 8.35 0.12
CA GLU A 69 8.58 8.81 -1.22
C GLU A 69 7.68 7.79 -1.94
N GLU A 70 7.87 6.49 -1.71
CA GLU A 70 6.96 5.45 -2.18
C GLU A 70 5.55 5.61 -1.60
N HIS A 71 5.42 5.85 -0.29
CA HIS A 71 4.14 6.11 0.36
C HIS A 71 3.43 7.31 -0.24
N LYS A 72 4.17 8.38 -0.51
CA LYS A 72 3.63 9.58 -1.16
C LYS A 72 3.15 9.27 -2.57
N GLN A 73 3.87 8.46 -3.34
CA GLN A 73 3.42 7.99 -4.66
C GLN A 73 2.14 7.16 -4.56
N VAL A 74 2.12 6.16 -3.68
CA VAL A 74 0.93 5.32 -3.41
C VAL A 74 -0.28 6.18 -3.05
N LYS A 75 -0.12 7.17 -2.15
CA LYS A 75 -1.19 8.11 -1.77
C LYS A 75 -1.69 8.96 -2.94
N MET A 76 -0.81 9.42 -3.83
CA MET A 76 -1.20 10.18 -5.02
C MET A 76 -2.03 9.33 -5.98
N VAL A 77 -1.56 8.12 -6.31
CA VAL A 77 -2.27 7.20 -7.21
C VAL A 77 -3.61 6.77 -6.61
N LEU A 78 -3.65 6.49 -5.30
CA LEU A 78 -4.89 6.17 -4.60
C LEU A 78 -5.91 7.31 -4.69
N SER A 79 -5.49 8.54 -4.43
CA SER A 79 -6.32 9.74 -4.55
C SER A 79 -6.85 9.97 -5.96
N ASP A 80 -6.04 9.70 -6.99
CA ASP A 80 -6.48 9.79 -8.40
C ASP A 80 -7.56 8.73 -8.71
N LEU A 81 -7.39 7.50 -8.21
CA LEU A 81 -8.36 6.41 -8.37
C LEU A 81 -9.67 6.65 -7.63
N GLU A 82 -9.64 7.31 -6.47
CA GLU A 82 -10.84 7.70 -5.72
C GLU A 82 -11.72 8.70 -6.48
N GLN A 83 -11.12 9.55 -7.31
CA GLN A 83 -11.79 10.59 -8.08
C GLN A 83 -12.22 10.14 -9.49
N ALA A 84 -11.65 9.04 -9.98
CA ALA A 84 -11.90 8.51 -11.32
C ALA A 84 -13.11 7.56 -11.39
N ASP A 85 -13.68 7.38 -12.58
CA ASP A 85 -14.75 6.40 -12.82
C ASP A 85 -14.19 4.98 -12.88
N MET A 86 -14.53 4.18 -11.86
CA MET A 86 -14.11 2.78 -11.69
C MET A 86 -14.55 1.79 -12.77
N ASN A 87 -15.40 2.23 -13.70
CA ASN A 87 -15.83 1.42 -14.85
C ASN A 87 -14.97 1.65 -16.10
N THR A 88 -13.95 2.50 -16.03
CA THR A 88 -13.08 2.82 -17.19
C THR A 88 -11.83 1.94 -17.23
N ASP A 89 -11.32 1.69 -18.44
CA ASP A 89 -10.05 0.97 -18.64
C ASP A 89 -8.88 1.72 -17.99
N THR A 90 -8.92 3.06 -17.98
CA THR A 90 -7.91 3.89 -17.32
C THR A 90 -7.88 3.68 -15.81
N TRP A 91 -9.03 3.49 -15.16
CA TRP A 91 -9.08 3.18 -13.74
C TRP A 91 -8.46 1.81 -13.43
N LEU A 92 -8.75 0.79 -14.26
CA LEU A 92 -8.11 -0.53 -14.11
C LEU A 92 -6.60 -0.47 -14.31
N ALA A 93 -6.13 0.32 -15.29
CA ALA A 93 -4.71 0.54 -15.49
C ALA A 93 -4.07 1.26 -14.28
N GLY A 94 -4.74 2.27 -13.71
CA GLY A 94 -4.27 2.95 -12.51
C GLY A 94 -4.23 2.05 -11.28
N LEU A 95 -5.23 1.17 -11.10
CA LEU A 95 -5.22 0.16 -10.03
C LEU A 95 -4.02 -0.78 -10.15
N LYS A 96 -3.67 -1.17 -11.38
CA LYS A 96 -2.48 -1.99 -11.63
C LYS A 96 -1.19 -1.27 -11.26
N VAL A 97 -1.07 0.02 -11.58
CA VAL A 97 0.09 0.84 -11.15
C VAL A 97 0.17 0.91 -9.63
N LEU A 98 -0.96 1.17 -8.95
CA LEU A 98 -1.00 1.17 -7.48
C LEU A 98 -0.55 -0.17 -6.89
N MET A 99 -0.95 -1.29 -7.49
CA MET A 99 -0.53 -2.63 -7.06
C MET A 99 0.97 -2.84 -7.23
N GLU A 100 1.54 -2.44 -8.37
CA GLU A 100 2.97 -2.57 -8.65
C GLU A 100 3.81 -1.72 -7.68
N ASP A 101 3.38 -0.47 -7.41
CA ASP A 101 4.03 0.42 -6.43
C ASP A 101 4.03 -0.21 -5.02
N VAL A 102 2.87 -0.73 -4.57
CA VAL A 102 2.76 -1.38 -3.26
C VAL A 102 3.59 -2.67 -3.19
N GLN A 103 3.61 -3.49 -4.25
CA GLN A 103 4.40 -4.72 -4.28
C GLN A 103 5.90 -4.44 -4.23
N HIS A 104 6.35 -3.37 -4.88
CA HIS A 104 7.73 -2.95 -4.82
C HIS A 104 8.12 -2.58 -3.40
N HIS A 105 7.35 -1.66 -2.80
CA HIS A 105 7.51 -1.20 -1.42
C HIS A 105 7.59 -2.35 -0.41
N VAL A 106 6.58 -3.23 -0.39
CA VAL A 106 6.53 -4.42 0.49
C VAL A 106 7.75 -5.32 0.27
N GLY A 107 8.19 -5.48 -0.97
CA GLY A 107 9.36 -6.26 -1.33
C GLY A 107 10.66 -5.67 -0.81
N GLU A 108 10.72 -4.38 -0.53
CA GLU A 108 11.88 -3.72 0.05
C GLU A 108 11.90 -3.85 1.57
N GLU A 109 10.75 -3.66 2.21
CA GLU A 109 10.62 -3.73 3.67
C GLU A 109 10.75 -5.13 4.25
N GLU A 110 10.28 -6.16 3.54
CA GLU A 110 10.29 -7.54 4.04
C GLU A 110 11.60 -8.30 3.76
N LYS A 111 12.61 -7.65 3.18
CA LYS A 111 13.96 -8.23 2.95
C LYS A 111 14.71 -8.49 4.25
#